data_AF-A0A8J7X2T6-F1
#
_entry.id   AF-A0A8J7X2T6-F1
#
_cell.length_a   1.000
_cell.length_b   1.000
_cell.length_c   1.000
_cell.angle_alpha   90.00
_cell.angle_beta   90.00
_cell.angle_gamma   90.00
#
_symmetry.space_group_name_H-M   'P 1'
#
loop_
_entity.id
_entity.type
_entity.pdbx_description
1 polymer ?
#
loop_
_entity_poly.entity_id
_entity_poly.type
_entity_poly.pdbx_seq_one_letter_code
_entity_poly.pdbx_strand_id
1 'polypeptide(L)' 'MREVRPCVPDARIDRETLDEQDGGIGKVGYEINFNRVFFQYQPPRPLHEIDAELAAVEQRILELLREVAE' A
#
# COMPACT_ATOMS: atom_id res chain seq x y z
N MET A 1 4.61 -10.00 -13.64
CA MET A 1 3.37 -9.98 -12.82
C MET A 1 3.23 -11.33 -12.16
N ARG A 2 3.26 -11.40 -10.83
CA ARG A 2 3.07 -12.63 -10.06
C ARG A 2 1.56 -12.78 -9.88
N GLU A 3 0.92 -13.67 -10.63
CA GLU A 3 -0.50 -13.98 -10.44
C GLU A 3 -0.73 -14.41 -9.00
N VAL A 4 -1.56 -13.64 -8.30
CA VAL A 4 -2.06 -14.01 -6.99
C VAL A 4 -2.97 -15.20 -7.21
N ARG A 5 -2.65 -16.34 -6.59
CA ARG A 5 -3.50 -17.54 -6.69
C ARG A 5 -4.91 -17.17 -6.21
N PRO A 6 -5.98 -17.55 -6.94
CA PRO A 6 -7.35 -17.10 -6.65
C PRO A 6 -7.80 -17.41 -5.21
N CYS A 7 -7.27 -18.46 -4.59
CA CYS A 7 -7.61 -18.91 -3.25
C CYS A 7 -6.45 -19.73 -2.63
N VAL A 8 -6.37 -19.76 -1.31
CA VAL A 8 -5.51 -20.67 -0.53
C VAL A 8 -6.09 -22.10 -0.66
N PRO A 9 -5.28 -23.19 -0.68
CA PRO A 9 -5.79 -24.54 -0.94
C PRO A 9 -6.93 -25.01 -0.02
N ASP A 10 -6.97 -24.51 1.22
CA ASP A 10 -8.00 -24.87 2.21
C ASP A 10 -9.19 -23.89 2.24
N ALA A 11 -9.21 -22.90 1.33
CA ALA A 11 -10.32 -21.96 1.25
C ALA A 11 -11.54 -22.65 0.61
N ARG A 12 -12.62 -22.79 1.38
CA ARG A 12 -13.94 -23.17 0.87
C ARG A 12 -14.86 -21.96 0.86
N ILE A 13 -15.55 -21.80 -0.26
CA ILE A 13 -16.65 -20.84 -0.37
C ILE A 13 -17.88 -21.50 0.24
N ASP A 14 -18.43 -20.88 1.28
CA ASP A 14 -19.73 -21.24 1.81
C ASP A 14 -20.81 -20.89 0.77
N ARG A 15 -21.56 -21.91 0.32
CA ARG A 15 -22.60 -21.78 -0.70
C ARG A 15 -23.99 -21.55 -0.10
N GLU A 16 -24.12 -21.59 1.23
CA GLU A 16 -25.37 -21.36 1.95
C GLU A 16 -25.56 -19.86 2.24
N THR A 17 -24.47 -19.12 2.45
CA THR A 17 -24.50 -17.67 2.62
C THR A 17 -24.73 -16.98 1.27
N LEU A 18 -25.95 -16.48 1.05
CA LEU A 18 -26.31 -15.66 -0.09
C LEU A 18 -26.37 -14.16 0.28
N ASP A 19 -26.01 -13.29 -0.65
CA ASP A 19 -26.17 -11.85 -0.49
C ASP A 19 -27.66 -11.49 -0.51
N GLU A 20 -28.11 -10.64 0.41
CA GLU A 20 -29.51 -10.23 0.52
C GLU A 20 -29.92 -9.24 -0.60
N GLN A 21 -28.97 -8.58 -1.26
CA GLN A 21 -29.24 -7.58 -2.30
C GLN A 21 -29.20 -8.17 -3.71
N ASP A 22 -28.29 -9.11 -4.01
CA ASP A 22 -28.15 -9.70 -5.35
C ASP A 22 -28.45 -11.21 -5.43
N GLY A 23 -28.62 -11.89 -4.29
CA GLY A 23 -28.91 -13.33 -4.24
C GLY A 23 -27.74 -14.22 -4.68
N GLY A 24 -26.57 -13.64 -4.92
CA GLY A 24 -25.34 -14.33 -5.27
C GLY A 24 -24.69 -15.01 -4.07
N ILE A 25 -23.71 -15.89 -4.33
CA ILE A 25 -22.97 -16.58 -3.26
C ILE A 25 -21.95 -15.64 -2.63
N GLY A 26 -21.94 -15.57 -1.30
CA GLY A 26 -21.10 -14.65 -0.55
C GLY A 26 -21.76 -13.29 -0.36
N LYS A 27 -21.10 -12.43 0.40
CA LYS A 27 -21.62 -11.16 0.89
C LYS A 27 -20.86 -10.03 0.19
N VAL A 28 -21.52 -9.28 -0.71
CA VAL A 28 -20.88 -8.29 -1.58
C VAL A 28 -21.13 -6.88 -1.01
N GLY A 29 -20.12 -6.00 -1.05
CA GLY A 29 -20.27 -4.60 -0.63
C GLY A 29 -19.92 -4.29 0.84
N TYR A 30 -19.10 -5.11 1.49
CA TYR A 30 -18.62 -4.83 2.85
C TYR A 30 -17.41 -3.90 2.81
N GLU A 31 -17.45 -2.82 3.59
CA GLU A 31 -16.30 -1.96 3.79
C GLU A 31 -15.32 -2.64 4.76
N ILE A 32 -14.21 -3.14 4.22
CA ILE A 32 -13.11 -3.61 5.07
C ILE A 32 -12.28 -2.40 5.46
N ASN A 33 -12.28 -2.07 6.75
CA ASN A 33 -11.39 -1.04 7.25
C ASN A 33 -9.95 -1.56 7.23
N PHE A 34 -9.20 -1.22 6.17
CA PHE A 34 -7.82 -1.67 5.97
C PHE A 34 -6.91 -1.27 7.12
N ASN A 35 -7.09 -0.06 7.66
CA ASN A 35 -6.33 0.44 8.80
C ASN A 35 -6.61 -0.31 10.11
N ARG A 36 -7.71 -1.06 10.22
CA ARG A 36 -7.99 -1.89 11.41
C ARG A 36 -7.59 -3.34 11.20
N VAL A 37 -7.85 -3.89 10.02
CA VAL A 37 -7.68 -5.33 9.76
C VAL A 37 -6.27 -5.67 9.28
N PHE A 38 -5.62 -4.75 8.57
CA PHE A 38 -4.33 -4.97 7.92
C PHE A 38 -3.26 -3.96 8.33
N PHE A 39 -3.42 -3.31 9.49
CA PHE A 39 -2.40 -2.42 9.99
C PHE A 39 -1.12 -3.20 10.32
N GLN A 40 -0.07 -2.91 9.56
CA GLN A 40 1.27 -3.34 9.86
C GLN A 40 2.05 -2.13 10.38
N TYR A 41 2.57 -2.24 11.59
CA TYR A 41 3.46 -1.21 12.13
C TYR A 41 4.69 -1.08 11.23
N GLN A 42 4.92 0.12 10.70
CA GLN A 42 6.14 0.48 10.02
C GLN A 42 6.96 1.38 10.94
N PRO A 43 8.19 0.98 11.32
CA PRO A 43 9.04 1.85 12.11
C PRO A 43 9.37 3.11 11.29
N PRO A 44 9.50 4.28 11.93
CA PRO A 44 9.97 5.49 11.27
C PRO A 44 11.32 5.25 10.60
N ARG A 45 11.55 5.93 9.48
CA ARG A 45 12.87 5.93 8.82
C ARG A 45 13.94 6.46 9.78
N PRO A 46 15.16 5.89 9.78
CA PRO A 46 16.28 6.40 10.57
C PRO A 46 16.63 7.87 10.26
N LEU A 47 17.06 8.62 11.27
CA LEU A 47 17.45 10.03 11.11
C LEU A 47 18.56 10.23 10.07
N HIS A 48 19.57 9.35 10.06
CA HIS A 48 20.69 9.46 9.13
C HIS A 48 20.28 9.31 7.66
N GLU A 49 19.20 8.57 7.37
CA GLU A 49 18.65 8.49 6.00
C GLU A 49 18.03 9.82 5.59
N ILE A 50 17.31 10.47 6.51
CA ILE A 50 16.70 11.79 6.29
C ILE A 50 17.79 12.84 6.05
N ASP A 51 18.84 12.84 6.87
CA ASP A 51 19.96 13.79 6.73
C ASP A 51 20.68 13.63 5.38
N ALA A 52 20.88 12.39 4.94
CA ALA A 52 21.51 12.10 3.63
C ALA A 52 20.62 12.52 2.45
N GLU A 53 19.31 12.26 2.53
CA GLU A 53 18.33 12.71 1.53
C GLU A 53 18.29 14.23 1.44
N LEU A 54 18.29 14.93 2.59
CA LEU A 54 18.30 16.39 2.65
C LEU A 54 19.57 16.96 2.00
N ALA A 55 20.74 16.44 2.35
CA ALA A 55 22.00 16.89 1.78
C ALA A 55 22.05 16.69 0.25
N ALA A 56 21.51 15.57 -0.25
CA ALA A 56 21.43 15.31 -1.69
C ALA A 56 20.51 16.31 -2.41
N VAL A 57 19.37 16.64 -1.81
CA VAL A 57 18.44 17.66 -2.35
C VAL A 57 19.10 19.04 -2.35
N GLU A 58 19.81 19.41 -1.29
CA GLU A 58 20.55 20.68 -1.21
C GLU A 58 21.59 20.80 -2.32
N GLN A 59 22.40 19.75 -2.56
CA GLN A 59 23.39 19.75 -3.64
C GLN A 59 22.72 19.92 -5.01
N ARG A 60 21.62 19.20 -5.26
CA ARG A 60 20.88 19.33 -6.52
C ARG A 60 20.35 20.74 -6.73
N ILE A 61 19.87 21.41 -5.67
CA ILE A 61 19.42 22.80 -5.74
C ILE A 61 20.59 23.73 -6.09
N LEU A 62 21.76 23.53 -5.47
CA LEU A 62 22.95 24.33 -5.75
C LEU A 62 23.44 24.17 -7.19
N GLU A 63 23.39 22.95 -7.73
CA GLU A 63 23.72 22.67 -9.13
C GLU A 63 22.78 23.41 -10.09
N LEU A 64 21.46 23.29 -9.88
CA LEU A 64 20.46 23.99 -10.69
C LEU A 64 20.62 25.51 -10.65
N LEU A 65 20.96 26.08 -9.48
CA LEU A 65 21.20 27.52 -9.35
C LEU A 65 22.47 27.97 -10.09
N ARG A 66 23.50 27.12 -10.19
CA ARG A 66 24.71 27.43 -10.97
C ARG A 66 24.44 27.42 -12.46
N GLU A 67 23.67 26.45 -12.95
CA GLU A 67 23.29 26.36 -14.37
C GLU A 67 22.48 27.58 -14.85
N VAL A 68 21.72 28.24 -13.97
CA VAL A 68 20.93 29.43 -14.29
C VAL A 68 21.74 30.73 -14.16
N ALA A 69 22.86 30.70 -13.42
CA ALA A 69 23.71 31.86 -13.20
C ALA A 69 24.81 32.04 -14.29
N GLU A 70 25.01 31.04 -15.15
CA GLU A 70 25.76 31.15 -16.42
C GLU A 70 24.83 31.55 -17.59
#